data_AF-A0A953BT95-F1
#
_entry.id   AF-A0A953BT95-F1
#
_cell.length_a   1.000
_cell.length_b   1.000
_cell.length_c   1.000
_cell.angle_alpha   90.00
_cell.angle_beta   90.00
_cell.angle_gamma   90.00
#
_symmetry.space_group_name_H-M   'P 1'
#
loop_
_entity.id
_entity.type
_entity.pdbx_description
1 polymer ?
#
loop_
_entity_poly.entity_id
_entity_poly.type
_entity_poly.pdbx_seq_one_letter_code
_entity_poly.pdbx_strand_id
1 'polypeptide(L)' 'MPPSLALRPKDAAKALGIGERALWQFTKDGVIPCVKLGRCRLYPVALLQAFLAEQAKGGPINE' A
#
# COMPACT_ATOMS: atom_id res chain seq x y z
N MET A 1 5.02 -8.56 19.77
CA MET A 1 4.34 -9.13 18.59
C MET A 1 5.31 -9.06 17.42
N PRO A 2 5.55 -10.14 16.66
CA PRO A 2 6.42 -10.07 15.49
C PRO A 2 5.84 -9.08 14.47
N PRO A 3 6.67 -8.31 13.76
CA PRO A 3 6.19 -7.36 12.77
C PRO A 3 5.46 -8.11 11.65
N SER A 4 4.24 -7.68 11.33
CA SER A 4 3.47 -8.24 10.22
C SER A 4 4.24 -8.00 8.92
N LEU A 5 4.70 -9.08 8.28
CA LEU A 5 5.43 -9.00 7.01
C LEU A 5 4.59 -8.41 5.88
N ALA A 6 3.27 -8.59 5.94
CA ALA A 6 2.33 -7.99 5.00
C ALA A 6 0.98 -7.67 5.65
N LEU A 7 0.32 -6.63 5.13
CA LEU A 7 -0.99 -6.15 5.57
C LEU A 7 -2.10 -6.66 4.64
N ARG A 8 -3.29 -6.87 5.22
CA ARG A 8 -4.54 -7.05 4.46
C ARG A 8 -4.95 -5.70 3.84
N PRO A 9 -5.82 -5.68 2.81
CA PRO A 9 -6.25 -4.44 2.18
C PRO A 9 -6.87 -3.44 3.17
N LYS A 10 -7.65 -3.93 4.15
CA LYS A 10 -8.23 -3.09 5.21
C LYS A 10 -7.16 -2.44 6.09
N ASP A 11 -6.19 -3.22 6.55
CA ASP A 11 -5.10 -2.69 7.39
C ASP A 11 -4.16 -1.78 6.61
N ALA A 12 -3.87 -2.11 5.35
CA ALA A 12 -3.08 -1.27 4.47
C ALA A 12 -3.75 0.10 4.23
N ALA A 13 -5.06 0.11 3.98
CA ALA A 13 -5.83 1.34 3.83
C ALA A 13 -5.75 2.22 5.09
N LYS A 14 -5.93 1.61 6.27
CA LYS A 14 -5.77 2.31 7.56
C LYS A 14 -4.35 2.83 7.78
N ALA A 15 -3.34 2.01 7.50
CA ALA A 15 -1.93 2.37 7.67
C ALA A 15 -1.50 3.52 6.75
N LEU A 16 -2.07 3.58 5.54
CA LEU A 16 -1.83 4.64 4.56
C LEU A 16 -2.74 5.87 4.77
N GLY A 17 -3.75 5.78 5.64
CA GLY A 17 -4.72 6.86 5.85
C GLY A 17 -5.66 7.11 4.67
N ILE A 18 -5.81 6.15 3.75
CA ILE A 18 -6.66 6.26 2.56
C ILE A 18 -7.90 5.36 2.65
N GLY A 19 -8.96 5.69 1.92
CA GLY A 19 -10.14 4.84 1.82
C GLY A 19 -9.88 3.53 1.07
N GLU A 20 -10.58 2.45 1.43
CA GLU A 20 -10.45 1.13 0.77
C GLU A 20 -10.66 1.20 -0.75
N ARG A 21 -11.55 2.08 -1.21
CA ARG A 21 -11.82 2.31 -2.63
C ARG A 21 -10.64 2.96 -3.36
N ALA A 22 -9.99 3.96 -2.74
CA ALA A 22 -8.81 4.60 -3.27
C ALA A 22 -7.63 3.63 -3.33
N LEU A 23 -7.42 2.86 -2.25
CA LEU A 23 -6.43 1.78 -2.22
C LEU A 23 -6.66 0.79 -3.38
N TRP A 24 -7.90 0.35 -3.60
CA TRP A 24 -8.20 -0.56 -4.70
C TRP A 24 -7.93 0.06 -6.07
N GLN A 25 -8.25 1.33 -6.27
CA GLN A 25 -7.97 2.06 -7.51
C GLN A 25 -6.45 2.13 -7.77
N PHE A 26 -5.65 2.56 -6.79
CA PHE A 26 -4.19 2.60 -6.91
C PHE A 26 -3.57 1.22 -7.11
N THR A 27 -4.16 0.20 -6.49
CA THR A 27 -3.75 -1.19 -6.66
C THR A 27 -4.04 -1.70 -8.07
N LYS A 28 -5.15 -1.23 -8.69
CA LYS A 28 -5.54 -1.55 -10.06
C LYS A 28 -4.67 -0.80 -11.08
N ASP A 29 -4.38 0.47 -10.83
CA ASP A 29 -3.47 1.30 -11.62
C ASP A 29 -2.00 0.86 -11.50
N GLY A 30 -1.68 -0.06 -10.58
CA GLY A 30 -0.31 -0.55 -10.39
C GLY A 30 0.59 0.43 -9.64
N VAL A 31 0.02 1.48 -9.04
CA VAL A 31 0.73 2.50 -8.26
C VAL A 31 1.18 1.93 -6.92
N ILE A 32 0.29 1.22 -6.20
CA ILE A 32 0.64 0.63 -4.90
C ILE A 32 1.15 -0.81 -5.11
N PRO A 33 2.37 -1.14 -4.61
CA PRO A 33 2.90 -2.48 -4.72
C PRO A 33 2.07 -3.46 -3.88
N CYS A 34 1.56 -4.50 -4.53
CA CYS A 34 0.73 -5.51 -3.91
C CYS A 34 1.12 -6.91 -4.40
N VAL A 35 0.99 -7.90 -3.52
CA VAL A 35 1.28 -9.30 -3.83
C VAL A 35 -0.02 -10.09 -3.76
N LYS A 36 -0.36 -10.78 -4.84
CA LYS A 36 -1.50 -11.71 -4.84
C LYS A 36 -1.02 -13.07 -4.33
N LEU A 37 -1.49 -13.45 -3.14
CA LEU A 37 -1.24 -14.77 -2.56
C LEU A 37 -2.53 -15.59 -2.62
N GLY A 38 -2.65 -16.43 -3.64
CA GLY A 38 -3.84 -17.22 -3.92
C GLY A 38 -5.08 -16.35 -4.17
N ARG A 39 -6.04 -16.40 -3.24
CA ARG A 39 -7.29 -15.59 -3.29
C ARG A 39 -7.17 -14.24 -2.58
N CYS A 40 -6.11 -14.02 -1.80
CA CYS A 40 -5.94 -12.80 -1.03
C CYS A 40 -4.90 -11.88 -1.68
N ARG A 41 -5.13 -10.57 -1.59
CA ARG A 41 -4.12 -9.57 -1.90
C ARG A 41 -3.48 -9.10 -0.59
N LEU A 42 -2.15 -9.12 -0.56
CA LEU A 42 -1.35 -8.73 0.59
C LEU A 42 -0.48 -7.55 0.19
N TYR A 43 -0.22 -6.67 1.14
CA TYR A 43 0.59 -5.47 0.96
C TYR A 43 1.82 -5.59 1.85
N PRO A 44 2.97 -6.04 1.32
CA PRO A 44 4.19 -6.16 2.09
C PRO A 44 4.60 -4.80 2.66
N VAL A 45 4.88 -4.75 3.96
CA VAL A 45 5.21 -3.48 4.63
C VAL A 45 6.48 -2.87 4.06
N ALA A 46 7.48 -3.71 3.76
CA ALA A 46 8.74 -3.25 3.16
C ALA A 46 8.54 -2.56 1.80
N LEU A 47 7.63 -3.08 0.96
CA LEU A 47 7.33 -2.46 -0.34
C LEU A 47 6.52 -1.17 -0.18
N LEU A 48 5.56 -1.14 0.75
CA LEU A 48 4.84 0.09 1.06
C LEU A 48 5.78 1.19 1.57
N GLN A 49 6.73 0.83 2.44
CA GLN A 49 7.74 1.76 2.94
C GLN A 49 8.64 2.29 1.82
N ALA A 50 9.13 1.40 0.94
CA ALA A 50 9.95 1.79 -0.20
C ALA A 50 9.19 2.73 -1.15
N PHE A 51 7.93 2.38 -1.47
CA PHE A 51 7.05 3.21 -2.29
C PHE A 51 6.80 4.58 -1.67
N LEU A 52 6.47 4.64 -0.37
CA LEU A 52 6.29 5.92 0.33
C LEU A 52 7.58 6.74 0.34
N ALA A 53 8.73 6.10 0.53
CA ALA A 53 10.03 6.78 0.50
C ALA A 53 10.36 7.31 -0.90
N GLU A 54 9.96 6.61 -1.96
CA GLU A 54 10.11 7.05 -3.35
C GLU A 54 9.18 8.23 -3.67
N GLN A 55 7.89 8.14 -3.28
CA GLN A 55 6.92 9.23 -3.42
C GLN A 55 7.33 10.47 -2.62
N ALA A 56 7.87 10.29 -1.40
CA ALA A 56 8.37 11.39 -0.58
C ALA A 56 9.58 12.09 -1.20
N LYS A 57 10.41 11.38 -1.98
CA LYS A 57 11.52 11.97 -2.73
C LYS A 57 11.06 12.73 -3.98
N GLY A 58 9.86 12.45 -4.48
CA GLY A 58 9.30 13.04 -5.71
C GLY A 58 8.68 14.43 -5.57
N GLY A 59 8.50 14.98 -4.35
CA GLY A 59 7.87 16.31 -4.17
C GLY A 59 6.34 16.33 -4.34
N PRO A 60 5.66 17.41 -3.91
CA PRO A 60 4.36 17.34 -3.26
C PRO A 60 3.22 16.94 -4.20
N ILE A 61 2.28 16.17 -3.64
CA ILE A 61 0.94 15.97 -4.21
C ILE A 61 0.27 17.34 -4.36
N ASN A 62 -0.12 17.66 -5.59
CA ASN A 62 -0.87 18.87 -5.93
C ASN A 62 -2.17 18.95 -5.10
N GLU A 63 -2.38 20.10 -4.46
CA GLU A 63 -3.68 20.58 -3.95
C GLU A 63 -4.58 21.03 -5.11
#